data_AF-A0A6G2DR15-F1
#
_entry.id   AF-A0A6G2DR15-F1
#
_cell.length_a   1.000
_cell.length_b   1.000
_cell.length_c   1.000
_cell.angle_alpha   90.00
_cell.angle_beta   90.00
_cell.angle_gamma   90.00
#
_symmetry.space_group_name_H-M   'P 1'
#
loop_
_entity.id
_entity.type
_entity.pdbx_description
1 polymer ?
#
loop_
_entity_poly.entity_id
_entity_poly.type
_entity_poly.pdbx_seq_one_letter_code
_entity_poly.pdbx_strand_id
1 'polypeptide(L)'
;NREYDAPSCPTCGSQMKKYDFQKPSKIPYLETTGMPTRILLRKRRFKCYQCSKMMVAETSIVKKNHQIPRIINQKIAQKLIEKASMT
;
A
#
# COMPACT_ATOMS: atom_id res chain seq x y z
N ASN A 1 12.44 12.59 -1.87
CA ASN A 1 12.63 11.21 -2.37
C ASN A 1 13.12 10.31 -1.24
N ARG A 2 12.26 9.52 -0.60
CA ARG A 2 12.76 8.40 0.22
C ARG A 2 13.05 7.24 -0.73
N GLU A 3 14.31 7.04 -1.04
CA GLU A 3 14.75 5.84 -1.74
C GLU A 3 14.49 4.64 -0.83
N TYR A 4 13.55 3.80 -1.21
CA TYR A 4 13.38 2.50 -0.57
C TYR A 4 14.58 1.64 -0.94
N ASP A 5 15.34 1.19 0.05
CA ASP A 5 16.35 0.17 -0.13
C ASP A 5 15.71 -1.12 -0.64
N ALA A 6 16.34 -1.74 -1.64
CA ALA A 6 15.82 -2.96 -2.19
C ALA A 6 16.21 -4.14 -1.28
N PRO A 7 15.23 -4.88 -0.72
CA PRO A 7 15.50 -5.99 0.17
C PRO A 7 16.11 -7.18 -0.59
N SER A 8 16.73 -8.10 0.15
CA SER A 8 17.13 -9.40 -0.37
C SER A 8 15.92 -10.32 -0.59
N CYS A 9 16.02 -11.22 -1.57
CA CYS A 9 14.96 -12.16 -1.87
C CYS A 9 14.80 -13.18 -0.71
N PRO A 10 13.59 -13.37 -0.17
CA PRO A 10 13.37 -14.30 0.94
C PRO A 10 13.51 -15.78 0.53
N THR A 11 13.66 -16.08 -0.75
CA THR A 11 13.72 -17.46 -1.27
C THR A 11 15.13 -17.87 -1.68
N CYS A 12 15.93 -16.95 -2.24
CA CYS A 12 17.29 -17.28 -2.69
C CYS A 12 18.36 -16.30 -2.22
N GLY A 13 18.05 -15.37 -1.32
CA GLY A 13 18.99 -14.38 -0.78
C GLY A 13 19.47 -13.32 -1.77
N SER A 14 19.24 -13.52 -3.07
CA SER A 14 19.70 -12.62 -4.14
C SER A 14 19.06 -11.24 -4.03
N GLN A 15 19.80 -10.21 -4.46
CA GLN A 15 19.31 -8.83 -4.54
C GLN A 15 17.98 -8.73 -5.29
N MET A 16 17.13 -7.79 -4.90
CA MET A 16 15.91 -7.46 -5.65
C MET A 16 16.07 -6.09 -6.32
N LYS A 17 15.36 -5.85 -7.42
CA LYS A 17 15.28 -4.53 -8.07
C LYS A 17 13.88 -3.98 -8.00
N LYS A 18 13.78 -2.65 -7.97
CA LYS A 18 12.52 -1.91 -8.08
C LYS A 18 11.82 -2.35 -9.37
N TYR A 19 10.54 -2.70 -9.26
CA TYR A 19 9.71 -3.08 -10.40
C TYR A 19 8.69 -1.97 -10.65
N ASP A 20 8.90 -1.21 -11.72
CA ASP A 20 8.17 0.04 -11.98
C ASP A 20 6.84 -0.16 -12.72
N PHE A 21 6.62 -1.32 -13.32
CA PHE A 21 5.32 -1.68 -13.91
C PHE A 21 4.29 -1.95 -12.80
N GLN A 22 3.58 -0.89 -12.41
CA GLN A 22 2.71 -0.87 -11.24
C GLN A 22 1.23 -0.92 -11.64
N LYS A 23 0.60 -2.09 -11.51
CA LYS A 23 -0.87 -2.15 -11.40
C LYS A 23 -1.27 -1.66 -10.00
N PRO A 24 -2.09 -0.60 -9.88
CA PRO A 24 -2.58 -0.16 -8.58
C PRO A 24 -3.37 -1.27 -7.90
N SER A 25 -3.17 -1.42 -6.59
CA SER A 25 -4.02 -2.28 -5.76
C SER A 25 -5.34 -1.53 -5.54
N LYS A 26 -6.46 -2.16 -5.90
CA LYS A 26 -7.80 -1.64 -5.63
C LYS A 26 -8.31 -2.25 -4.33
N ILE A 27 -8.77 -1.42 -3.41
CA ILE A 27 -9.29 -1.85 -2.12
C ILE A 27 -10.68 -1.22 -1.94
N PRO A 28 -11.74 -2.00 -1.68
CA PRO A 28 -13.02 -1.45 -1.24
C PRO A 28 -12.81 -0.58 0.00
N TYR A 29 -13.44 0.59 0.05
CA TYR A 29 -13.35 1.50 1.19
C TYR A 29 -14.69 1.66 1.89
N LEU A 30 -15.61 2.39 1.27
CA LEU A 30 -16.95 2.68 1.80
C LEU A 30 -17.96 2.73 0.64
N GLU A 31 -19.19 2.32 0.91
CA GLU A 31 -20.32 2.51 0.00
C GLU A 31 -20.93 3.89 0.29
N THR A 32 -20.89 4.80 -0.67
CA THR A 32 -21.47 6.14 -0.53
C THR A 32 -22.70 6.22 -1.41
N THR A 33 -23.90 6.25 -0.82
CA THR A 33 -25.18 6.36 -1.58
C THR A 33 -25.33 5.30 -2.67
N GLY A 34 -24.96 4.05 -2.37
CA GLY A 34 -25.01 2.94 -3.33
C GLY A 34 -23.86 2.93 -4.37
N MET A 35 -22.87 3.80 -4.24
CA MET A 35 -21.67 3.78 -5.08
C MET A 35 -20.48 3.09 -4.39
N PRO A 36 -19.91 2.02 -4.98
CA PRO A 36 -18.77 1.34 -4.41
C PRO A 36 -17.51 2.19 -4.55
N THR A 37 -17.04 2.73 -3.43
CA THR A 37 -15.80 3.52 -3.41
C THR A 37 -14.60 2.60 -3.23
N ARG A 38 -13.61 2.74 -4.12
CA ARG A 38 -12.36 1.97 -4.06
C ARG A 38 -11.17 2.91 -3.89
N ILE A 39 -10.29 2.59 -2.95
CA ILE A 39 -8.99 3.24 -2.83
C ILE A 39 -8.01 2.56 -3.78
N LEU A 40 -7.33 3.37 -4.59
CA LEU A 40 -6.23 2.95 -5.45
C LEU A 40 -4.90 3.18 -4.75
N LEU A 41 -4.21 2.11 -4.37
CA LEU A 41 -2.88 2.19 -3.78
C LEU A 41 -1.80 1.80 -4.79
N ARG A 42 -0.85 2.71 -5.03
CA ARG A 42 0.40 2.40 -5.74
C ARG A 42 1.40 1.82 -4.74
N LYS A 43 1.32 0.49 -4.53
CA LYS A 43 2.28 -0.22 -3.68
C LYS A 43 3.61 -0.43 -4.43
N ARG A 44 4.73 -0.11 -3.79
CA ARG A 44 6.07 -0.37 -4.34
C ARG A 44 6.32 -1.88 -4.39
N ARG A 45 6.81 -2.37 -5.52
CA ARG A 45 7.13 -3.80 -5.71
C ARG A 45 8.59 -3.97 -6.09
N PHE A 46 9.13 -5.13 -5.75
CA PHE A 46 10.47 -5.57 -6.08
C PHE A 46 10.41 -6.92 -6.78
N LYS A 47 11.30 -7.12 -7.76
CA LYS A 47 11.48 -8.40 -8.45
C LYS A 47 12.89 -8.92 -8.19
N CYS A 48 13.01 -10.17 -7.77
CA CYS A 48 14.30 -10.85 -7.70
C CYS A 48 14.85 -11.10 -9.10
N TYR A 49 16.13 -10.81 -9.36
CA TYR A 49 16.73 -11.05 -10.68
C TYR A 49 16.99 -12.54 -10.96
N GLN A 50 17.23 -13.35 -9.92
CA GLN A 50 17.50 -14.78 -10.07
C GLN A 50 16.21 -15.60 -10.22
N CYS A 51 15.34 -15.58 -9.20
CA CYS A 51 14.16 -16.45 -9.18
C CYS A 51 12.88 -15.77 -9.69
N SER A 52 12.96 -14.52 -10.17
CA SER A 52 11.80 -13.72 -10.61
C SER A 52 10.69 -13.50 -9.59
N LYS A 53 10.89 -13.90 -8.32
CA LYS A 53 9.89 -13.75 -7.26
C LYS A 53 9.60 -12.28 -6.96
N MET A 54 8.32 -11.97 -6.78
CA MET A 54 7.83 -10.63 -6.51
C MET A 54 7.62 -10.41 -5.01
N MET A 55 7.99 -9.22 -4.53
CA MET A 55 7.70 -8.77 -3.19
C MET A 55 7.08 -7.38 -3.20
N VAL A 56 6.10 -7.16 -2.34
CA VAL A 56 5.49 -5.84 -2.12
C VAL A 56 6.17 -5.22 -0.90
N ALA A 57 6.55 -3.95 -1.00
CA ALA A 57 7.11 -3.21 0.12
C ALA A 57 6.10 -3.12 1.27
N GLU A 58 6.60 -3.28 2.49
CA GLU A 58 5.84 -3.08 3.72
C GLU A 58 6.25 -1.75 4.35
N THR A 59 5.28 -0.95 4.77
CA THR A 59 5.52 0.27 5.54
C THR A 59 4.62 0.29 6.76
N SER A 60 4.94 1.15 7.73
CA SER A 60 4.08 1.39 8.90
C SER A 60 2.67 1.87 8.51
N ILE A 61 2.53 2.48 7.33
CA ILE A 61 1.26 3.00 6.77
C ILE A 61 0.53 1.91 5.97
N VAL A 62 1.27 1.02 5.28
CA VAL A 62 0.71 0.01 4.39
C VAL A 62 1.39 -1.34 4.62
N LYS A 63 0.70 -2.26 5.31
CA LYS A 63 1.14 -3.66 5.48
C LYS A 63 0.96 -4.46 4.17
N LYS A 64 1.79 -5.50 3.95
CA LYS A 64 1.79 -6.34 2.73
C LYS A 64 0.42 -6.84 2.32
N ASN A 65 -0.31 -7.39 3.30
CA ASN A 65 -1.54 -8.16 3.08
C ASN A 65 -2.82 -7.46 3.59
N HIS A 66 -2.77 -6.21 4.03
CA HIS A 66 -3.96 -5.53 4.57
C HIS A 66 -4.68 -4.66 3.53
N GLN A 67 -6.01 -4.63 3.65
CA GLN A 67 -6.96 -3.81 2.88
C GLN A 67 -7.07 -2.36 3.42
N ILE A 68 -5.98 -1.78 3.94
CA ILE A 68 -5.90 -0.53 4.74
C ILE A 68 -5.88 -0.85 6.25
N PRO A 69 -4.79 -0.52 6.96
CA PRO A 69 -4.72 -0.70 8.40
C PRO A 69 -5.80 0.12 9.14
N ARG A 70 -6.40 -0.45 10.19
CA ARG A 70 -7.41 0.21 11.04
C ARG A 70 -7.00 1.61 11.52
N ILE A 71 -5.71 1.82 11.79
CA ILE A 71 -5.12 3.12 12.18
C ILE A 71 -5.37 4.20 11.11
N ILE A 72 -5.33 3.85 9.83
CA ILE A 72 -5.59 4.79 8.74
C ILE A 72 -7.08 5.16 8.71
N ASN A 73 -7.99 4.20 8.90
CA ASN A 73 -9.42 4.48 9.01
C ASN A 73 -9.72 5.38 10.21
N GLN A 74 -9.08 5.13 11.36
CA GLN A 74 -9.20 5.99 12.55
C GLN A 74 -8.69 7.41 12.28
N LYS A 75 -7.54 7.57 11.62
CA LYS A 75 -7.02 8.89 11.25
C LYS A 75 -7.90 9.62 10.24
N ILE A 76 -8.50 8.93 9.28
CA ILE A 76 -9.42 9.54 8.32
C ILE A 76 -10.70 9.98 9.03
N ALA A 77 -11.28 9.12 9.89
CA ALA A 77 -12.44 9.47 10.69
C ALA A 77 -12.17 10.71 11.56
N GLN A 78 -11.02 10.75 12.23
CA GLN A 78 -10.62 11.90 13.05
C GLN A 78 -10.52 13.19 12.23
N LYS A 79 -9.86 13.16 11.06
CA LYS A 79 -9.79 14.33 10.17
C LYS A 79 -11.16 14.79 9.63
N LEU A 80 -12.08 13.85 9.39
CA LEU A 80 -13.43 14.16 8.94
C LEU A 80 -14.24 14.84 10.06
N ILE A 81 -14.10 14.37 11.30
CA ILE A 81 -14.71 14.99 12.48
C ILE A 81 -14.16 16.40 12.71
N GLU A 82 -12.83 16.58 12.67
CA GLU A 82 -12.18 17.89 12.78
C GLU A 82 -12.69 18.87 11.73
N LYS A 83 -12.88 18.42 10.49
CA LYS A 83 -13.40 19.25 9.40
C LYS A 83 -14.87 19.65 9.61
N ALA A 84 -15.68 18.76 10.19
CA ALA A 84 -17.09 19.04 10.49
C ALA A 84 -17.30 19.95 11.70
N SER A 85 -16.37 19.96 12.66
CA SER A 85 -16.43 20.89 13.82
C SER A 85 -16.00 22.33 13.50
N MET A 86 -15.30 22.57 12.38
CA MET A 86 -14.89 23.92 11.96
C MET A 86 -15.95 24.63 11.09
N THR A 87 -17.04 23.94 10.74
CA THR A 87 -18.21 24.47 10.03
C THR A 87 -19.38 24.57 10.97
#